data_AF-A0A7S3INA9-F1
#
_entry.id   AF-A0A7S3INA9-F1
#
_cell.length_a   1.000
_cell.length_b   1.000
_cell.length_c   1.000
_cell.angle_alpha   90.00
_cell.angle_beta   90.00
_cell.angle_gamma   90.00
#
_symmetry.space_group_name_H-M   'P 1'
#
loop_
_entity.id
_entity.type
_entity.pdbx_description
1 polymer ?
#
loop_
_entity_poly.entity_id
_entity_poly.type
_entity_poly.pdbx_seq_one_letter_code
_entity_poly.pdbx_strand_id
1 'polypeptide(L)'
;MWAQICKITGDDPEQINQESQGSQGDNQEVGLTIREDTIPSILDQIKRHLMGSDQKSKSDFAECFLENQAQNLEALGNVFNEQEKKREINKKIMDELFQVTKGLIQLNDSNLVQTMLSTRFYLQTFGALEWDPEGLINPPNEETGGEGYNTDNDYFLTYGAEVEPEEPQ
;
A
#
# COMPACT_ATOMS: atom_id res chain seq x y z
N MET A 1 11.15 8.55 27.02
CA MET A 1 9.84 7.89 26.87
C MET A 1 9.88 6.81 25.81
N TRP A 2 10.50 7.07 24.64
CA TRP A 2 10.81 6.05 23.62
C TRP A 2 11.68 4.85 24.09
N ALA A 3 12.55 5.01 25.11
CA ALA A 3 13.34 3.89 25.66
C ALA A 3 12.51 2.81 26.40
N GLN A 4 11.22 3.03 26.66
CA GLN A 4 10.36 2.06 27.35
C GLN A 4 9.55 1.18 26.38
N ILE A 5 9.37 1.58 25.12
CA ILE A 5 8.59 0.82 24.14
C ILE A 5 9.45 -0.25 23.45
N CYS A 6 10.76 0.00 23.26
CA CYS A 6 11.71 -1.01 22.77
C CYS A 6 11.93 -2.19 23.75
N LYS A 7 11.51 -2.08 25.01
CA LYS A 7 11.64 -3.18 26.00
C LYS A 7 10.66 -4.34 25.76
N ILE A 8 9.64 -4.16 24.93
CA ILE A 8 8.62 -5.20 24.69
C ILE A 8 9.09 -6.23 23.64
N THR A 9 10.14 -5.91 22.86
CA THR A 9 10.69 -6.79 21.80
C THR A 9 11.94 -7.58 22.19
N GLY A 10 12.50 -7.37 23.38
CA GLY A 10 13.57 -8.23 23.91
C GLY A 10 14.97 -8.02 23.31
N ASP A 11 15.19 -6.99 22.51
CA ASP A 11 16.53 -6.61 22.06
C ASP A 11 17.12 -5.50 22.94
N ASP A 12 18.35 -5.74 23.41
CA ASP A 12 19.08 -4.88 24.34
C ASP A 12 19.72 -3.71 23.57
N PRO A 13 19.33 -2.44 23.83
CA PRO A 13 19.81 -1.28 23.08
C PRO A 13 21.28 -0.91 23.32
N GLU A 14 21.97 -1.57 24.27
CA GLU A 14 23.38 -1.30 24.54
C GLU A 14 24.37 -2.09 23.66
N GLN A 15 23.92 -3.11 22.92
CA GLN A 15 24.85 -3.94 22.10
C GLN A 15 25.16 -3.35 20.71
N ILE A 16 24.47 -2.29 20.27
CA ILE A 16 24.65 -1.73 18.93
C ILE A 16 25.76 -0.66 18.89
N ASN A 17 26.25 -0.19 20.03
CA ASN A 17 27.07 1.03 20.09
C ASN A 17 28.58 0.84 20.27
N GLN A 18 29.13 -0.34 20.01
CA GLN A 18 30.57 -0.55 20.02
C GLN A 18 31.02 -1.41 18.84
N GLU A 19 31.06 -0.84 17.64
CA GLU A 19 32.22 -0.94 16.75
C GLU A 19 32.05 -0.06 15.51
N SER A 20 33.08 0.77 15.27
CA SER A 20 33.35 1.61 14.08
C SER A 20 33.08 3.10 14.24
N GLN A 21 34.00 3.76 14.94
CA GLN A 21 34.33 5.16 14.74
C GLN A 21 34.88 5.37 13.32
N GLY A 22 34.28 6.29 12.56
CA GLY A 22 34.79 6.66 11.23
C GLY A 22 33.92 7.68 10.50
N SER A 23 34.10 8.95 10.86
CA SER A 23 33.95 10.15 10.01
C SER A 23 32.58 10.58 9.45
N GLN A 24 32.37 11.89 9.65
CA GLN A 24 31.52 12.84 8.91
C GLN A 24 30.01 12.71 9.05
N GLY A 25 29.43 13.82 9.53
CA GLY A 25 28.02 13.95 9.81
C GLY A 25 27.17 13.86 8.56
N ASP A 26 26.10 13.09 8.71
CA ASP A 26 24.80 13.39 8.17
C ASP A 26 23.81 13.12 9.31
N ASN A 27 22.87 14.05 9.53
CA ASN A 27 21.70 13.78 10.34
C ASN A 27 20.91 12.67 9.65
N GLN A 28 21.22 11.42 9.98
CA GLN A 28 20.40 10.28 9.59
C GLN A 28 19.14 10.33 10.46
N GLU A 29 18.12 11.01 9.93
CA GLU A 29 16.74 10.84 10.31
C GLU A 29 16.45 9.34 10.31
N VAL A 30 16.15 8.78 11.48
CA VAL A 30 15.77 7.38 11.64
C VAL A 30 14.33 7.26 11.15
N GLY A 31 14.13 7.37 9.83
CA GLY A 31 12.90 6.95 9.20
C GLY A 31 12.80 5.42 9.30
N LEU A 32 11.61 4.89 9.61
CA LEU A 32 11.39 3.45 9.46
C LEU A 32 11.62 3.12 7.99
N THR A 33 12.67 2.36 7.67
CA THR A 33 12.97 1.94 6.30
C THR A 33 11.95 0.88 5.88
N ILE A 34 10.73 1.30 5.55
CA ILE A 34 9.70 0.40 5.05
C ILE A 34 10.12 -0.12 3.68
N ARG A 35 10.23 -1.44 3.59
CA ARG A 35 10.59 -2.24 2.41
C ARG A 35 9.67 -3.45 2.31
N GLU A 36 9.69 -4.12 1.16
CA GLU A 36 8.87 -5.32 0.90
C GLU A 36 8.96 -6.37 2.04
N ASP A 37 10.14 -6.60 2.60
CA ASP A 37 10.39 -7.56 3.68
C ASP A 37 9.82 -7.15 5.04
N THR A 38 9.53 -5.87 5.24
CA THR A 38 8.99 -5.32 6.49
C THR A 38 7.46 -5.22 6.51
N ILE A 39 6.80 -5.30 5.35
CA ILE A 39 5.34 -5.19 5.24
C ILE A 39 4.61 -6.20 6.13
N PRO A 40 5.00 -7.49 6.21
CA PRO A 40 4.34 -8.44 7.11
C PRO A 40 4.43 -8.04 8.58
N SER A 41 5.57 -7.49 9.02
CA SER A 41 5.75 -7.02 10.40
C SER A 41 4.87 -5.82 10.73
N ILE A 42 4.73 -4.88 9.79
CA ILE A 42 3.83 -3.72 9.92
C ILE A 42 2.39 -4.21 10.02
N LEU A 43 2.00 -5.15 9.18
CA LEU A 43 0.66 -5.74 9.20
C LEU A 43 0.37 -6.41 10.56
N ASP A 44 1.32 -7.17 11.11
CA ASP A 44 1.16 -7.80 12.42
C ASP A 44 1.07 -6.78 13.57
N GLN A 45 1.80 -5.66 13.48
CA GLN A 45 1.66 -4.55 14.42
C GLN A 45 0.25 -3.96 14.37
N ILE A 46 -0.25 -3.63 13.17
CA ILE A 46 -1.59 -3.08 12.99
C ILE A 46 -2.65 -4.05 13.53
N LYS A 47 -2.56 -5.34 13.19
CA LYS A 47 -3.48 -6.37 13.70
C LYS A 47 -3.51 -6.44 15.22
N ARG A 48 -2.35 -6.35 15.90
CA ARG A 48 -2.29 -6.32 17.36
C ARG A 48 -3.04 -5.12 17.95
N HIS A 49 -2.88 -3.94 17.36
CA HIS A 49 -3.61 -2.74 17.79
C HIS A 49 -5.11 -2.82 17.47
N LEU A 50 -5.51 -3.44 16.35
CA LEU A 50 -6.91 -3.63 16.00
C LEU A 50 -7.63 -4.64 16.90
N MET A 51 -6.94 -5.72 17.31
CA MET A 51 -7.44 -6.69 18.29
C MET A 51 -7.53 -6.10 19.70
N GLY A 52 -6.70 -5.09 20.00
CA GLY A 52 -6.83 -4.28 21.20
C GLY A 52 -8.14 -3.49 21.19
N SER A 53 -8.87 -3.52 22.31
CA SER A 53 -10.11 -2.76 22.48
C SER A 53 -9.89 -1.30 22.88
N ASP A 54 -8.64 -0.89 23.17
CA ASP A 54 -8.32 0.46 23.59
C ASP A 54 -8.14 1.40 22.39
N GLN A 55 -9.07 2.34 22.23
CA GLN A 55 -9.02 3.36 21.18
C GLN A 55 -7.78 4.25 21.32
N LYS A 56 -7.31 4.49 22.56
CA LYS A 56 -6.12 5.30 22.78
C LYS A 56 -4.89 4.66 22.15
N SER A 57 -4.71 3.35 22.34
CA SER A 57 -3.61 2.62 21.71
C SER A 57 -3.63 2.69 20.17
N LYS A 58 -4.83 2.70 19.56
CA LYS A 58 -4.97 2.83 18.10
C LYS A 58 -4.57 4.22 17.62
N SER A 59 -5.02 5.26 18.32
CA SER A 59 -4.63 6.65 18.04
C SER A 59 -3.14 6.88 18.26
N ASP A 60 -2.57 6.40 19.37
CA ASP A 60 -1.13 6.52 19.64
C ASP A 60 -0.30 5.85 18.51
N PHE A 61 -0.72 4.68 18.03
CA PHE A 61 -0.07 4.01 16.91
C PHE A 61 -0.22 4.81 15.60
N ALA A 62 -1.42 5.34 15.31
CA ALA A 62 -1.67 6.14 14.11
C ALA A 62 -0.83 7.43 14.10
N GLU A 63 -0.74 8.11 15.25
CA GLU A 63 0.14 9.27 15.43
C GLU A 63 1.60 8.89 15.21
N CYS A 64 2.09 7.81 15.84
CA CYS A 64 3.45 7.30 15.60
C CYS A 64 3.68 6.95 14.13
N PHE A 65 2.68 6.42 13.43
CA PHE A 65 2.77 6.09 12.03
C PHE A 65 2.91 7.34 11.15
N LEU A 66 2.37 8.47 11.58
CA LEU A 66 2.49 9.77 10.91
C LEU A 66 3.69 10.61 11.39
N GLU A 67 4.26 10.31 12.56
CA GLU A 67 5.43 11.00 13.08
C GLU A 67 6.58 10.95 12.05
N ASN A 68 7.24 12.09 11.83
CA ASN A 68 8.16 12.39 10.72
C ASN A 68 7.49 12.54 9.34
N GLN A 69 6.56 13.49 9.21
CA GLN A 69 6.06 14.02 7.92
C GLN A 69 5.45 12.98 6.96
N ALA A 70 4.77 11.95 7.48
CA ALA A 70 4.20 10.88 6.66
C ALA A 70 5.25 10.08 5.83
N GLN A 71 6.52 10.04 6.26
CA GLN A 71 7.57 9.22 5.64
C GLN A 71 7.18 7.75 5.50
N ASN A 72 6.45 7.20 6.47
CA ASN A 72 5.96 5.83 6.43
C ASN A 72 4.95 5.60 5.30
N LEU A 73 4.03 6.55 5.08
CA LEU A 73 3.08 6.49 3.97
C LEU A 73 3.79 6.65 2.63
N GLU A 74 4.81 7.50 2.56
CA GLU A 74 5.64 7.66 1.37
C GLU A 74 6.41 6.38 1.04
N ALA A 75 7.00 5.73 2.05
CA ALA A 75 7.71 4.48 1.86
C ALA A 75 6.76 3.33 1.45
N LEU A 76 5.56 3.23 2.06
CA LEU A 76 4.52 2.30 1.59
C LEU A 76 4.11 2.58 0.14
N GLY A 77 3.90 3.85 -0.20
CA GLY A 77 3.58 4.27 -1.56
C GLY A 77 4.69 3.94 -2.56
N ASN A 78 5.97 4.03 -2.15
CA ASN A 78 7.10 3.63 -2.97
C ASN A 78 7.11 2.14 -3.24
N VAL A 79 6.86 1.30 -2.24
CA VAL A 79 6.74 -0.16 -2.43
C VAL A 79 5.62 -0.48 -3.42
N PHE A 80 4.46 0.18 -3.31
CA PHE A 80 3.37 0.03 -4.27
C PHE A 80 3.81 0.43 -5.70
N ASN A 81 4.39 1.61 -5.85
CA ASN A 81 4.84 2.12 -7.15
C ASN A 81 5.93 1.23 -7.78
N GLU A 82 6.79 0.62 -6.97
CA GLU A 82 7.81 -0.32 -7.43
C GLU A 82 7.19 -1.62 -7.94
N GLN A 83 6.15 -2.13 -7.30
CA GLN A 83 5.41 -3.31 -7.77
C GLN A 83 4.68 -3.04 -9.08
N GLU A 84 3.98 -1.91 -9.20
CA GLU A 84 3.27 -1.50 -10.43
C GLU A 84 4.20 -1.36 -11.65
N LYS A 85 5.47 -1.02 -11.43
CA LYS A 85 6.48 -0.90 -12.50
C LYS A 85 7.09 -2.24 -12.92
N LYS A 86 6.89 -3.33 -12.17
CA LYS A 86 7.43 -4.64 -12.52
C LYS A 86 6.65 -5.23 -13.68
N ARG A 87 7.34 -5.98 -14.55
CA ARG A 87 6.70 -6.75 -15.64
C ARG A 87 5.74 -7.81 -15.12
N GLU A 88 6.07 -8.37 -13.95
CA GLU A 88 5.24 -9.32 -13.23
C GLU A 88 5.06 -8.81 -11.80
N ILE A 89 3.81 -8.50 -11.47
CA ILE A 89 3.44 -7.96 -10.16
C ILE A 89 3.46 -9.10 -9.12
N ASN A 90 4.12 -8.88 -7.99
CA ASN A 90 4.07 -9.83 -6.89
C ASN A 90 2.74 -9.71 -6.14
N LYS A 91 1.77 -10.54 -6.51
CA LYS A 91 0.42 -10.54 -5.93
C LYS A 91 0.40 -10.64 -4.40
N LYS A 92 1.34 -11.40 -3.81
CA LYS A 92 1.43 -11.54 -2.35
C LYS A 92 1.73 -10.20 -1.69
N ILE A 93 2.67 -9.44 -2.24
CA ILE A 93 3.03 -8.13 -1.71
C ILE A 93 1.87 -7.15 -1.89
N MET A 94 1.16 -7.21 -3.02
CA MET A 94 -0.01 -6.35 -3.23
C MET A 94 -1.15 -6.65 -2.26
N ASP A 95 -1.42 -7.92 -1.96
CA ASP A 95 -2.37 -8.30 -0.91
C ASP A 95 -1.89 -7.80 0.47
N GLU A 96 -0.62 -7.96 0.81
CA GLU A 96 -0.08 -7.43 2.07
C GLU A 96 -0.20 -5.89 2.16
N LEU A 97 0.04 -5.16 1.06
CA LEU A 97 -0.17 -3.71 0.97
C LEU A 97 -1.65 -3.33 1.10
N PHE A 98 -2.55 -4.09 0.50
CA PHE A 98 -3.99 -3.95 0.68
C PHE A 98 -4.35 -4.09 2.16
N GLN A 99 -3.90 -5.16 2.82
CA GLN A 99 -4.20 -5.42 4.23
C GLN A 99 -3.62 -4.34 5.15
N VAL A 100 -2.42 -3.85 4.88
CA VAL A 100 -1.83 -2.73 5.62
C VAL A 100 -2.68 -1.47 5.44
N THR A 101 -3.02 -1.12 4.21
CA THR A 101 -3.81 0.09 3.89
C THR A 101 -5.19 0.03 4.54
N LYS A 102 -5.89 -1.11 4.40
CA LYS A 102 -7.17 -1.38 5.06
C LYS A 102 -7.03 -1.30 6.59
N GLY A 103 -5.99 -1.89 7.15
CA GLY A 103 -5.73 -1.88 8.59
C GLY A 103 -5.48 -0.48 9.13
N LEU A 104 -4.72 0.35 8.42
CA LEU A 104 -4.48 1.75 8.78
C LEU A 104 -5.79 2.56 8.81
N ILE A 105 -6.67 2.35 7.83
CA ILE A 105 -8.01 2.98 7.82
C ILE A 105 -8.86 2.49 9.00
N GLN A 106 -8.79 1.20 9.33
CA GLN A 106 -9.54 0.59 10.43
C GLN A 106 -9.10 1.05 11.83
N LEU A 107 -7.91 1.67 11.97
CA LEU A 107 -7.53 2.35 13.21
C LEU A 107 -8.48 3.52 13.53
N ASN A 108 -9.20 4.02 12.51
CA ASN A 108 -10.22 5.07 12.61
C ASN A 108 -9.66 6.37 13.19
N ASP A 109 -8.39 6.68 12.90
CA ASP A 109 -7.77 7.96 13.21
C ASP A 109 -8.00 8.97 12.08
N SER A 110 -8.59 10.13 12.41
CA SER A 110 -8.99 11.11 11.41
C SER A 110 -7.80 11.73 10.67
N ASN A 111 -6.68 11.96 11.36
CA ASN A 111 -5.51 12.59 10.76
C ASN A 111 -4.83 11.62 9.79
N LEU A 112 -4.72 10.36 10.17
CA LEU A 112 -4.19 9.30 9.31
C LEU A 112 -5.03 9.12 8.06
N VAL A 113 -6.35 8.97 8.22
CA VAL A 113 -7.26 8.80 7.08
C VAL A 113 -7.22 10.02 6.16
N GLN A 114 -7.26 11.25 6.69
CA GLN A 114 -7.14 12.45 5.87
C GLN A 114 -5.81 12.55 5.13
N THR A 115 -4.72 12.12 5.76
CA THR A 115 -3.39 12.11 5.13
C THR A 115 -3.35 11.10 3.99
N MET A 116 -3.80 9.87 4.22
CA MET A 116 -3.89 8.82 3.20
C MET A 116 -4.74 9.24 2.00
N LEU A 117 -5.85 9.95 2.25
CA LEU A 117 -6.77 10.45 1.22
C LEU A 117 -6.36 11.82 0.64
N SER A 118 -5.23 12.39 1.07
CA SER A 118 -4.72 13.64 0.50
C SER A 118 -4.21 13.42 -0.92
N THR A 119 -4.16 14.49 -1.74
CA THR A 119 -3.67 14.43 -3.12
C THR A 119 -2.31 13.74 -3.27
N ARG A 120 -1.44 13.84 -2.24
CA ARG A 120 -0.11 13.22 -2.25
C ARG A 120 -0.13 11.69 -2.23
N PHE A 121 -1.05 11.09 -1.47
CA PHE A 121 -1.07 9.64 -1.22
C PHE A 121 -2.31 8.95 -1.80
N TYR A 122 -3.23 9.72 -2.39
CA TYR A 122 -4.51 9.24 -2.90
C TYR A 122 -4.34 8.07 -3.87
N LEU A 123 -3.49 8.20 -4.88
CA LEU A 123 -3.33 7.18 -5.93
C LEU A 123 -2.78 5.86 -5.38
N GLN A 124 -1.79 5.92 -4.49
CA GLN A 124 -1.23 4.71 -3.87
C GLN A 124 -2.21 4.08 -2.89
N THR A 125 -2.96 4.90 -2.14
CA THR A 125 -3.98 4.42 -1.21
C THR A 125 -5.10 3.70 -1.95
N PHE A 126 -5.68 4.33 -2.98
CA PHE A 126 -6.74 3.71 -3.78
C PHE A 126 -6.21 2.51 -4.57
N GLY A 127 -5.04 2.65 -5.19
CA GLY A 127 -4.40 1.56 -5.91
C GLY A 127 -4.20 0.34 -5.02
N ALA A 128 -3.69 0.49 -3.80
CA ALA A 128 -3.58 -0.63 -2.86
C ALA A 128 -4.94 -1.21 -2.46
N LEU A 129 -5.99 -0.39 -2.32
CA LEU A 129 -7.35 -0.85 -2.00
C LEU A 129 -8.02 -1.65 -3.13
N GLU A 130 -7.67 -1.40 -4.39
CA GLU A 130 -8.19 -2.15 -5.55
C GLU A 130 -7.72 -3.60 -5.59
N TRP A 131 -6.62 -3.92 -4.89
CA TRP A 131 -6.09 -5.27 -4.77
C TRP A 131 -6.83 -6.13 -3.74
N ASP A 132 -8.05 -5.74 -3.35
CA ASP A 132 -8.90 -6.53 -2.46
C ASP A 132 -9.06 -7.97 -2.99
N PRO A 133 -8.52 -8.99 -2.29
CA PRO A 133 -8.62 -10.37 -2.75
C PRO A 133 -10.07 -10.83 -2.86
N GLU A 134 -11.01 -10.32 -2.05
CA GLU A 134 -12.43 -10.68 -2.14
C GLU A 134 -13.12 -10.01 -3.34
N GLY A 135 -12.68 -8.81 -3.70
CA GLY A 135 -13.14 -8.08 -4.89
C GLY A 135 -12.65 -8.71 -6.20
N LEU A 136 -11.44 -9.28 -6.19
CA LEU A 136 -10.85 -9.95 -7.35
C LEU A 136 -11.40 -11.38 -7.60
N ILE A 137 -12.03 -11.99 -6.60
CA ILE A 137 -12.61 -13.34 -6.70
C ILE A 137 -14.03 -13.33 -7.29
N ASN A 138 -14.72 -12.19 -7.25
CA ASN A 138 -16.05 -12.04 -7.82
C ASN A 138 -15.96 -11.31 -9.17
N PRO A 139 -15.90 -12.02 -10.32
CA PRO A 139 -16.40 -11.39 -11.54
C PRO A 139 -17.82 -10.90 -11.25
N PRO A 140 -18.25 -9.75 -11.78
CA PRO A 140 -19.63 -9.32 -11.63
C PRO A 140 -20.50 -10.49 -12.07
N ASN A 141 -21.23 -11.08 -11.11
CA ASN A 141 -22.26 -12.05 -11.44
C ASN A 141 -23.18 -11.34 -12.43
N GLU A 142 -23.21 -11.84 -13.66
CA GLU A 142 -24.28 -11.55 -14.62
C GLU A 142 -25.59 -12.10 -14.04
N GLU A 143 -26.14 -11.43 -13.03
CA GLU A 143 -27.55 -11.55 -12.69
C GLU A 143 -28.35 -10.63 -13.63
N THR A 144 -28.49 -11.08 -14.87
CA THR A 144 -29.70 -10.80 -15.65
C THR A 144 -30.32 -12.13 -16.03
N GLY A 145 -31.18 -12.63 -15.14
CA GLY A 145 -32.24 -13.53 -15.56
C GLY A 145 -33.15 -12.82 -16.56
N GLY A 146 -33.23 -13.38 -17.77
CA GLY A 146 -34.35 -13.21 -18.68
C GLY A 146 -34.34 -11.94 -19.53
N GLU A 147 -33.66 -11.99 -20.67
CA GLU A 147 -34.29 -11.99 -22.00
C GLU A 147 -33.18 -12.23 -23.04
N GLY A 148 -33.45 -13.12 -23.99
CA GLY A 148 -32.44 -13.56 -24.95
C GLY A 148 -32.03 -12.44 -25.90
N TYR A 149 -30.72 -12.20 -26.01
CA TYR A 149 -30.13 -11.51 -27.15
C TYR A 149 -28.92 -12.33 -27.60
N ASN A 150 -28.93 -12.67 -28.89
CA ASN A 150 -27.91 -13.44 -29.59
C ASN A 150 -26.48 -13.02 -29.23
N THR A 151 -25.69 -14.01 -28.81
CA THR A 151 -24.24 -13.99 -28.96
C THR A 151 -23.91 -14.15 -30.44
N ASP A 152 -23.70 -13.03 -31.12
CA ASP A 152 -22.92 -12.94 -32.36
C ASP A 152 -22.61 -11.46 -32.59
N ASN A 153 -21.50 -11.00 -32.02
CA ASN A 153 -20.74 -9.90 -32.61
C ASN A 153 -19.32 -9.90 -32.04
N ASP A 154 -18.48 -10.63 -32.75
CA ASP A 154 -17.06 -10.45 -32.88
C ASP A 154 -16.68 -8.95 -32.95
N TYR A 155 -16.17 -8.38 -31.85
CA TYR A 155 -15.34 -7.19 -31.94
C TYR A 155 -13.92 -7.61 -32.32
N PHE A 156 -13.75 -7.96 -33.58
CA PHE A 156 -12.47 -7.89 -34.26
C PHE A 156 -12.06 -6.42 -34.35
N LEU A 157 -11.07 -6.01 -33.56
CA LEU A 157 -10.26 -4.82 -33.83
C LEU A 157 -9.49 -5.05 -35.13
N THR A 158 -10.09 -4.69 -36.27
CA THR A 158 -9.37 -4.62 -37.54
C THR A 158 -8.71 -3.26 -37.68
N TYR A 159 -7.41 -3.35 -37.96
CA TYR A 159 -6.45 -2.28 -38.09
C TYR A 159 -6.85 -1.26 -39.17
N GLY A 160 -6.35 -0.04 -38.99
CA GLY A 160 -6.55 1.10 -39.88
C GLY A 160 -6.43 0.74 -41.36
N ALA A 161 -7.49 1.04 -42.10
CA ALA A 161 -7.49 1.05 -43.54
C ALA A 161 -6.57 2.19 -44.02
N GLU A 162 -5.49 1.80 -44.70
CA GLU A 162 -4.69 2.68 -45.53
C GLU A 162 -5.59 3.23 -46.64
N VAL A 163 -5.71 4.56 -46.71
CA VAL A 163 -6.42 5.26 -47.78
C VAL A 163 -5.41 5.46 -48.90
N GLU A 164 -5.51 4.67 -49.98
CA GLU A 164 -4.83 4.97 -51.24
C GLU A 164 -5.45 6.23 -51.87
N PRO A 165 -4.64 7.19 -52.36
CA PRO A 165 -5.17 8.32 -53.13
C PRO A 165 -5.35 7.93 -54.61
N GLU A 166 -6.58 8.08 -55.13
CA GLU A 166 -6.83 8.09 -56.58
C GLU A 166 -6.25 9.36 -57.22
N GLU A 167 -5.38 9.20 -58.21
CA GLU A 167 -5.01 10.28 -59.13
C GLU A 167 -6.07 10.41 -60.24
N PRO A 168 -6.57 11.63 -60.53
CA PRO A 168 -7.46 11.87 -61.67
C PRO A 168 -6.69 11.97 -63.00
N GLN A 169 -7.37 11.50 -64.05
CA GLN A 169 -6.94 11.38 -65.46
C GLN A 169 -6.46 12.67 -66.13
#